data_AF-A0A2R7SG79-F1
#
_entry.id   AF-A0A2R7SG79-F1
#
_cell.length_a   1.000
_cell.length_b   1.000
_cell.length_c   1.000
_cell.angle_alpha   90.00
_cell.angle_beta   90.00
_cell.angle_gamma   90.00
#
_symmetry.space_group_name_H-M   'P 1'
#
loop_
_entity.id
_entity.type
_entity.pdbx_description
1 polymer ?
#
loop_
_entity_poly.entity_id
_entity_poly.type
_entity_poly.pdbx_seq_one_letter_code
_entity_poly.pdbx_strand_id
1 'polypeptide(L)'
;MLREQGITSEAELRRAADGPRHPGPRMPRGPGRVPRYAELHCLSAFSFLRGASEPAELVERAYELGYEALALTDECSLAGVVRAHAQL
;
A
#
# COMPACT_ATOMS: atom_id res chain seq x y z
N MET A 1 11.91 -22.27 -26.20
CA MET A 1 11.62 -20.89 -26.60
C MET A 1 10.37 -20.41 -25.86
N LEU A 2 10.50 -20.12 -24.57
CA LEU A 2 9.51 -19.40 -23.78
C LEU A 2 10.31 -18.37 -22.99
N ARG A 3 10.10 -17.09 -23.31
CA ARG A 3 10.84 -15.98 -22.72
C ARG A 3 10.28 -15.74 -21.32
N GLU A 4 11.10 -16.04 -20.33
CA GLU A 4 10.97 -15.48 -18.98
C GLU A 4 11.10 -13.96 -19.11
N GLN A 5 10.02 -13.23 -18.91
CA GLN A 5 10.08 -11.77 -18.78
C GLN A 5 9.10 -11.35 -17.71
N GLY A 6 9.60 -10.67 -16.69
CA GLY A 6 8.75 -9.86 -15.84
C GLY A 6 9.28 -9.59 -14.43
N ILE A 7 10.40 -8.87 -14.32
CA ILE A 7 10.89 -8.13 -13.14
C ILE A 7 11.53 -9.06 -12.08
N THR A 8 12.82 -8.93 -11.74
CA THR A 8 13.25 -8.25 -10.51
C THR A 8 14.78 -8.19 -10.41
N SER A 9 15.39 -7.07 -10.81
CA SER A 9 16.67 -6.69 -10.19
C SER A 9 16.40 -5.96 -8.89
N GLU A 10 17.20 -6.19 -7.85
CA GLU A 10 17.09 -5.48 -6.56
C GLU A 10 17.18 -3.95 -6.75
N ALA A 11 17.89 -3.51 -7.79
CA ALA A 11 17.98 -2.11 -8.20
C ALA A 11 16.66 -1.53 -8.75
N GLU A 12 15.85 -2.32 -9.46
CA GLU A 12 14.53 -1.89 -9.94
C GLU A 12 13.51 -1.84 -8.81
N LEU A 13 13.57 -2.79 -7.86
CA LEU A 13 12.79 -2.75 -6.62
C LEU A 13 13.12 -1.49 -5.80
N ARG A 14 14.41 -1.17 -5.65
CA ARG A 14 14.86 0.07 -4.98
C ARG A 14 14.36 1.33 -5.70
N ARG A 15 14.39 1.36 -7.04
CA ARG A 15 13.86 2.49 -7.83
C ARG A 15 12.34 2.62 -7.76
N ALA A 16 11.61 1.51 -7.70
CA ALA A 16 10.15 1.51 -7.52
C ALA A 16 9.76 2.01 -6.12
N ALA A 17 10.56 1.66 -5.10
CA ALA A 17 10.42 2.20 -3.74
C ALA A 17 10.71 3.72 -3.67
N ASP A 18 11.65 4.21 -4.47
CA ASP A 18 11.95 5.64 -4.68
C ASP A 18 11.12 6.29 -5.82
N GLY A 19 10.04 5.63 -6.25
CA GLY A 19 9.15 6.12 -7.28
C GLY A 19 8.60 7.51 -6.95
N PRO A 20 8.11 8.27 -7.95
CA PRO A 20 7.57 9.62 -7.73
C PRO A 20 6.56 9.55 -6.59
N ARG A 21 6.88 10.23 -5.46
CA ARG A 21 5.96 10.35 -4.33
C ARG A 21 4.63 10.80 -4.90
N HIS A 22 3.62 9.93 -4.86
CA HIS A 22 2.29 10.34 -5.24
C HIS A 22 1.96 11.57 -4.38
N PRO A 23 1.53 12.70 -4.95
CA PRO A 23 1.07 13.83 -4.18
C PRO A 23 -0.28 13.43 -3.58
N GLY A 24 -0.25 12.49 -2.63
CA GLY A 24 -1.40 12.09 -1.86
C GLY A 24 -1.95 13.30 -1.12
N PRO A 25 -3.21 13.22 -0.67
CA PRO A 25 -3.83 14.29 0.09
C PRO A 25 -2.88 14.74 1.20
N ARG A 26 -2.65 16.06 1.30
CA ARG A 26 -1.84 16.63 2.38
C ARG A 26 -2.55 16.35 3.69
N MET A 27 -2.17 15.26 4.34
CA MET A 27 -2.76 14.84 5.61
C MET A 27 -2.59 15.96 6.64
N PRO A 28 -3.66 16.33 7.37
CA PRO A 28 -3.58 17.36 8.39
C PRO A 28 -2.54 16.97 9.44
N ARG A 29 -1.55 17.85 9.67
CA ARG A 29 -0.52 17.64 10.69
C ARG A 29 -1.14 17.89 12.07
N GLY A 30 -1.65 16.85 12.71
CA GLY A 30 -2.10 16.90 14.10
C GLY A 30 -0.94 17.16 15.08
N PRO A 31 -1.15 17.91 16.17
CA PRO A 31 -0.12 18.14 17.20
C PRO A 31 0.06 16.90 18.10
N GLY A 32 1.28 16.36 18.18
CA GLY A 32 1.62 15.15 18.99
C GLY A 32 2.49 14.12 18.26
N ARG A 33 3.45 14.60 17.46
CA ARG A 33 4.03 13.94 16.29
C ARG A 33 4.74 12.61 16.60
N VAL A 34 4.05 11.49 16.39
CA VAL A 34 4.72 10.25 15.97
C VAL A 34 5.48 10.52 14.67
N PRO A 35 6.61 9.85 14.41
CA PRO A 35 7.30 9.95 13.13
C PRO A 35 6.34 9.70 11.96
N ARG A 36 6.64 10.27 10.79
CA ARG A 36 5.89 9.93 9.58
C ARG A 36 5.97 8.42 9.41
N TYR A 37 4.81 7.78 9.29
CA TYR A 37 4.72 6.34 9.21
C TYR A 37 4.07 5.96 7.88
N ALA A 38 4.68 4.99 7.21
CA ALA A 38 4.14 4.36 6.03
C ALA A 38 4.13 2.86 6.27
N GLU A 39 2.98 2.23 6.07
CA GLU A 39 2.86 0.78 6.12
C GLU A 39 3.17 0.23 4.74
N LEU A 40 4.22 -0.60 4.65
CA LEU A 40 4.69 -1.17 3.38
C LEU A 40 4.32 -2.65 3.25
N HIS A 41 3.72 -3.24 4.27
CA HIS A 41 3.26 -4.62 4.29
C HIS A 41 1.90 -4.73 4.99
N CYS A 42 0.82 -4.63 4.21
CA CYS A 42 -0.54 -4.79 4.71
C CYS A 42 -1.29 -5.86 3.92
N LEU A 43 -2.02 -6.72 4.63
CA LEU A 43 -2.89 -7.75 4.06
C LEU A 43 -4.35 -7.37 4.23
N SER A 44 -5.12 -7.47 3.15
CA SER A 44 -6.57 -7.30 3.16
C SER A 44 -7.29 -8.66 3.16
N ALA A 45 -8.61 -8.63 3.26
CA ALA A 45 -9.48 -9.81 3.14
C ALA A 45 -9.29 -10.60 1.82
N PHE A 46 -8.61 -10.02 0.84
CA PHE A 46 -8.24 -10.69 -0.41
C PHE A 46 -7.03 -11.64 -0.27
N SER A 47 -6.35 -11.65 0.90
CA SER A 47 -5.37 -12.65 1.30
C SER A 47 -6.03 -13.80 2.05
N PHE A 48 -6.32 -14.91 1.35
CA PHE A 48 -7.12 -16.01 1.88
C PHE A 48 -6.56 -16.59 3.19
N LEU A 49 -7.41 -16.66 4.23
CA LEU A 49 -7.06 -17.13 5.59
C LEU A 49 -5.93 -16.35 6.27
N ARG A 50 -5.58 -15.16 5.76
CA ARG A 50 -4.46 -14.36 6.28
C ARG A 50 -4.86 -12.91 6.57
N GLY A 51 -5.71 -12.31 5.74
CA GLY A 51 -6.28 -10.99 6.01
C GLY A 51 -7.77 -11.06 6.31
N ALA A 52 -8.26 -10.10 7.09
CA ALA A 52 -9.65 -10.05 7.56
C ALA A 52 -10.36 -8.73 7.24
N SER A 53 -9.62 -7.62 7.14
CA SER A 53 -10.18 -6.29 6.89
C SER A 53 -10.39 -6.03 5.41
N GLU A 54 -11.48 -5.35 5.07
CA GLU A 54 -11.70 -4.90 3.69
C GLU A 54 -10.68 -3.80 3.32
N PRO A 55 -10.24 -3.72 2.05
CA PRO A 55 -9.28 -2.69 1.62
C PRO A 55 -9.76 -1.26 1.90
N ALA A 56 -11.06 -1.00 1.78
CA ALA A 56 -11.63 0.34 2.04
C ALA A 56 -11.46 0.76 3.51
N GLU A 57 -11.70 -0.16 4.44
CA GLU A 57 -11.54 0.07 5.88
C GLU A 57 -10.07 0.35 6.24
N LEU A 58 -9.14 -0.37 5.60
CA LEU A 58 -7.70 -0.17 5.79
C LEU A 58 -7.25 1.23 5.32
N VAL A 59 -7.76 1.69 4.18
CA VAL A 59 -7.47 3.01 3.62
C VAL A 59 -8.03 4.12 4.52
N GLU A 60 -9.29 4.01 4.94
CA GLU A 60 -9.92 4.96 5.86
C GLU A 60 -9.16 5.04 7.18
N ARG A 61 -8.78 3.89 7.73
CA ARG A 61 -8.05 3.84 8.99
C ARG A 61 -6.66 4.48 8.88
N ALA A 62 -5.95 4.23 7.79
CA ALA A 62 -4.65 4.84 7.53
C ALA A 62 -4.77 6.37 7.37
N TYR A 63 -5.85 6.85 6.76
CA TYR A 63 -6.16 8.28 6.64
C TYR A 63 -6.43 8.93 8.01
N GLU A 64 -7.29 8.32 8.84
CA GLU A 64 -7.58 8.80 10.20
C GLU A 64 -6.32 8.87 11.08
N LEU A 65 -5.42 7.89 10.94
CA LEU A 65 -4.16 7.83 11.67
C LEU A 65 -3.08 8.75 11.09
N GLY A 66 -3.32 9.37 9.93
CA GLY A 66 -2.38 10.28 9.27
C GLY A 66 -1.15 9.59 8.70
N TYR A 67 -1.29 8.36 8.20
CA TYR A 67 -0.19 7.65 7.54
C TYR A 67 0.25 8.40 6.28
N GLU A 68 1.56 8.36 6.00
CA GLU A 68 2.12 8.94 4.78
C GLU A 68 1.75 8.12 3.55
N ALA A 69 1.73 6.80 3.69
CA ALA A 69 1.39 5.85 2.65
C ALA A 69 0.93 4.51 3.25
N LEU A 70 0.20 3.75 2.45
CA LEU A 70 -0.24 2.38 2.75
C LEU A 70 -0.04 1.53 1.50
N ALA A 71 0.71 0.43 1.63
CA ALA A 71 0.85 -0.58 0.59
C ALA A 71 0.02 -1.83 0.94
N LEU A 72 -0.83 -2.25 0.01
CA LEU A 72 -1.51 -3.54 0.08
C LEU A 72 -0.69 -4.58 -0.68
N THR A 73 -0.27 -5.63 0.03
CA THR A 73 0.61 -6.69 -0.47
C THR A 73 -0.08 -8.04 -0.33
N ASP A 74 -1.27 -8.17 -0.92
CA ASP A 74 -2.10 -9.37 -0.76
C ASP A 74 -1.41 -10.63 -1.32
N GLU A 75 -1.57 -11.75 -0.61
CA GLU A 75 -1.03 -13.04 -1.05
C GLU A 75 -1.86 -13.57 -2.24
N CYS A 76 -1.18 -13.83 -3.36
CA CYS A 76 -1.75 -14.45 -4.56
C CYS A 76 -2.96 -13.70 -5.17
N SER A 77 -3.13 -12.41 -4.86
CA SER A 77 -4.23 -11.59 -5.35
C SER A 77 -3.80 -10.14 -5.58
N LEU A 78 -4.35 -9.52 -6.62
CA LEU A 78 -4.25 -8.07 -6.86
C LEU A 78 -5.62 -7.38 -6.71
N ALA A 79 -6.64 -8.12 -6.31
CA ALA A 79 -8.01 -7.60 -6.22
C ALA A 79 -8.16 -6.52 -5.14
N GLY A 80 -7.43 -6.64 -4.02
CA GLY A 80 -7.46 -5.66 -2.94
C GLY A 80 -6.98 -4.27 -3.36
N VAL A 81 -5.91 -4.21 -4.15
CA VAL A 81 -5.33 -2.93 -4.65
C VAL A 81 -6.33 -2.18 -5.54
N VAL A 82 -7.02 -2.85 -6.45
CA VAL A 82 -7.99 -2.20 -7.36
C VAL A 82 -9.17 -1.61 -6.58
N ARG A 83 -9.62 -2.30 -5.53
CA ARG A 83 -10.72 -1.82 -4.67
C ARG A 83 -10.28 -0.65 -3.79
N ALA A 84 -9.06 -0.73 -3.25
CA ALA A 84 -8.48 0.36 -2.47
C ALA A 84 -8.25 1.63 -3.30
N HIS A 85 -7.85 1.51 -4.57
CA HIS A 85 -7.63 2.67 -5.44
C HIS A 85 -8.89 3.52 -5.64
N ALA A 86 -10.09 2.92 -5.52
CA ALA A 86 -11.35 3.65 -5.62
C ALA A 86 -11.77 4.32 -4.29
N GLN A 87 -11.03 4.10 -3.21
CA GLN A 87 -11.29 4.67 -1.90
C GLN A 87 -10.46 5.94 -1.69
N LEU A 88 -11.14 7.04 -1.35
CA LEU A 88 -10.66 8.43 -1.23
C LEU A 88 -10.41 9.15 -2.56
#